data_AF-A0A351BWY8-F1
#
_entry.id   AF-A0A351BWY8-F1
#
_cell.length_a   1.000
_cell.length_b   1.000
_cell.length_c   1.000
_cell.angle_alpha   90.00
_cell.angle_beta   90.00
_cell.angle_gamma   90.00
#
_symmetry.space_group_name_H-M   'P 1'
#
loop_
_entity.id
_entity.type
_entity.pdbx_description
1 polymer ?
#
loop_
_entity_poly.entity_id
_entity_poly.type
_entity_poly.pdbx_seq_one_letter_code
_entity_poly.pdbx_strand_id
1 'polypeptide(L)'
;SLLICKRELIQETFEKVITRFDSFRSGNKYSVFGFSDIKDILSSEEQTALTNSLVNIPAMSSIICQSLYGNPRQIKRFLNTFTLRKRLAAVANIKDFKDDILAKLMILEYSEPVLFKQIFDWQILQNGIPKEISQIEKICDGRSFTEITEALKKDDLEKWSNEKVIKWIKVEPSLSGIDLRDYYWLSRDKISSSIPGASLVPPIVKSIFAELEEDLSASIIKDIINNKVLTLNDSELSKFLEYSVMKLRANCSEKKYYDIFHFLIEENISNSIVYYKEVLSNIDLNTIPASVGVRLKKLSEIPELSDFLSKLFEDNNSEVSKAFKSEDL
;
A
#
# COMPACT_ATOMS: atom_id res chain seq x y z
N SER A 1 -18.57 -8.49 -11.10
CA SER A 1 -17.92 -7.40 -11.87
C SER A 1 -18.52 -7.28 -13.27
N LEU A 2 -19.57 -6.45 -13.46
CA LEU A 2 -20.17 -6.21 -14.79
C LEU A 2 -19.18 -5.57 -15.79
N LEU A 3 -18.13 -4.91 -15.28
CA LEU A 3 -17.02 -4.39 -16.07
C LEU A 3 -16.23 -5.48 -16.81
N ILE A 4 -16.12 -6.69 -16.24
CA ILE A 4 -15.47 -7.83 -16.89
C ILE A 4 -16.38 -8.36 -18.01
N CYS A 5 -17.68 -8.47 -17.74
CA CYS A 5 -18.67 -8.84 -18.76
C CYS A 5 -18.66 -7.87 -19.94
N LYS A 6 -18.53 -6.56 -19.71
CA LYS A 6 -18.42 -5.56 -20.80
C LYS A 6 -17.16 -5.75 -21.67
N ARG A 7 -16.09 -6.29 -21.10
CA ARG A 7 -14.81 -6.47 -21.79
C ARG A 7 -14.77 -7.76 -22.61
N GLU A 8 -15.34 -8.82 -22.07
CA GLU A 8 -15.25 -10.18 -22.64
C GLU A 8 -16.46 -10.58 -23.49
N LEU A 9 -17.62 -9.94 -23.28
CA LEU A 9 -18.85 -10.27 -24.01
C LEU A 9 -19.06 -9.31 -25.19
N ILE A 10 -19.63 -9.85 -26.27
CA ILE A 10 -20.19 -9.05 -27.35
C ILE A 10 -21.36 -8.21 -26.84
N GLN A 11 -21.55 -7.04 -27.45
CA GLN A 11 -22.51 -6.01 -27.04
C GLN A 11 -23.93 -6.56 -26.84
N GLU A 12 -24.40 -7.45 -27.73
CA GLU A 12 -25.73 -8.06 -27.65
C GLU A 12 -25.90 -8.98 -26.42
N THR A 13 -24.89 -9.80 -26.11
CA THR A 13 -24.89 -10.68 -24.94
C THR A 13 -24.76 -9.86 -23.66
N PHE A 14 -23.97 -8.79 -23.68
CA PHE A 14 -23.81 -7.89 -22.54
C PHE A 14 -25.11 -7.15 -22.17
N GLU A 15 -25.88 -6.70 -23.16
CA GLU A 15 -27.19 -6.08 -22.94
C GLU A 15 -28.17 -7.05 -22.28
N LYS A 16 -28.20 -8.32 -22.72
CA LYS A 16 -29.00 -9.38 -22.08
C LYS A 16 -28.60 -9.61 -20.62
N VAL A 17 -27.30 -9.56 -20.31
CA VAL A 17 -26.78 -9.67 -18.94
C VAL A 17 -27.18 -8.47 -18.08
N ILE A 18 -27.19 -7.24 -18.63
CA ILE A 18 -27.68 -6.05 -17.92
C ILE A 18 -29.18 -6.18 -17.64
N THR A 19 -30.00 -6.57 -18.62
CA THR A 19 -31.44 -6.73 -18.41
C THR A 19 -31.75 -7.79 -17.33
N ARG A 20 -30.98 -8.88 -17.31
CA ARG A 20 -31.05 -9.93 -16.28
C ARG A 20 -30.65 -9.40 -14.90
N PHE A 21 -29.60 -8.58 -14.84
CA PHE A 21 -29.14 -7.93 -13.61
C PHE A 21 -30.17 -6.95 -13.06
N ASP A 22 -30.75 -6.09 -13.90
CA ASP A 22 -31.76 -5.11 -13.50
C ASP A 22 -33.01 -5.82 -12.97
N SER A 23 -33.48 -6.86 -13.69
CA SER A 23 -34.62 -7.68 -13.26
C SER A 23 -34.36 -8.39 -11.92
N PHE A 24 -33.14 -8.93 -11.72
CA PHE A 24 -32.74 -9.56 -10.47
C PHE A 24 -32.69 -8.55 -9.30
N ARG A 25 -32.18 -7.33 -9.54
CA ARG A 25 -32.08 -6.28 -8.54
C ARG A 25 -33.43 -5.70 -8.13
N SER A 26 -34.40 -5.67 -9.04
CA SER A 26 -35.78 -5.26 -8.73
C SER A 26 -36.49 -6.27 -7.82
N GLY A 27 -36.20 -7.56 -7.94
CA GLY A 27 -36.82 -8.62 -7.14
C GLY A 27 -36.08 -8.96 -5.84
N ASN A 28 -34.76 -8.78 -5.78
CA ASN A 28 -33.95 -9.29 -4.68
C ASN A 28 -32.74 -8.37 -4.41
N LYS A 29 -32.93 -7.36 -3.54
CA LYS A 29 -32.01 -6.23 -3.37
C LYS A 29 -30.67 -6.59 -2.70
N TYR A 30 -30.68 -7.62 -1.85
CA TYR A 30 -29.57 -7.97 -0.96
C TYR A 30 -28.82 -9.25 -1.36
N SER A 31 -29.26 -9.95 -2.41
CA SER A 31 -28.60 -11.16 -2.90
C SER A 31 -27.46 -10.85 -3.86
N VAL A 32 -26.51 -11.77 -3.92
CA VAL A 32 -25.31 -11.66 -4.76
C VAL A 32 -25.66 -12.18 -6.15
N PHE A 33 -25.52 -11.32 -7.16
CA PHE A 33 -25.64 -11.71 -8.56
C PHE A 33 -24.32 -12.31 -9.04
N GLY A 34 -24.32 -13.62 -9.31
CA GLY A 34 -23.15 -14.43 -9.58
C GLY A 34 -23.12 -15.04 -11.00
N PHE A 35 -22.07 -15.79 -11.28
CA PHE A 35 -21.88 -16.48 -12.57
C PHE A 35 -23.01 -17.48 -12.87
N SER A 36 -23.55 -18.12 -11.82
CA SER A 36 -24.68 -19.05 -11.91
C SER A 36 -25.93 -18.42 -12.52
N ASP A 37 -26.15 -17.11 -12.34
CA ASP A 37 -27.35 -16.41 -12.79
C ASP A 37 -27.31 -16.00 -14.27
N ILE A 38 -26.12 -16.05 -14.88
CA ILE A 38 -25.85 -15.65 -16.27
C ILE A 38 -25.40 -16.81 -17.16
N LYS A 39 -25.14 -17.99 -16.59
CA LYS A 39 -24.60 -19.16 -17.31
C LYS A 39 -25.47 -19.58 -18.51
N ASP A 40 -26.78 -19.50 -18.36
CA ASP A 40 -27.74 -19.94 -19.40
C ASP A 40 -27.85 -18.96 -20.59
N ILE A 41 -27.26 -17.76 -20.47
CA ILE A 41 -27.32 -16.68 -21.47
C ILE A 41 -26.04 -16.65 -22.31
N LEU A 42 -24.97 -17.29 -21.83
CA LEU A 42 -23.64 -17.27 -22.43
C LEU A 42 -23.43 -18.49 -23.34
N SER A 43 -22.80 -18.30 -24.50
CA SER A 43 -22.31 -19.41 -25.33
C SER A 43 -21.16 -20.16 -24.66
N SER A 44 -20.87 -21.41 -25.06
CA SER A 44 -19.79 -22.21 -24.45
C SER A 44 -18.41 -21.54 -24.54
N GLU A 45 -18.12 -20.82 -25.63
CA GLU A 45 -16.87 -20.06 -25.79
C GLU A 45 -16.81 -18.82 -24.89
N GLU A 46 -17.91 -18.06 -24.76
CA GLU A 46 -18.01 -16.93 -23.83
C GLU A 46 -17.96 -17.40 -22.37
N GLN A 47 -18.54 -18.57 -22.06
CA GLN A 47 -18.42 -19.20 -20.75
C GLN A 47 -16.96 -19.54 -20.46
N THR A 48 -16.22 -20.10 -21.41
CA THR A 48 -14.80 -20.41 -21.24
C THR A 48 -13.94 -19.15 -21.16
N ALA A 49 -14.18 -18.11 -21.96
CA ALA A 49 -13.45 -16.84 -21.91
C ALA A 49 -13.71 -16.06 -20.61
N LEU A 50 -14.98 -16.01 -20.18
CA LEU A 50 -15.38 -15.39 -18.93
C LEU A 50 -14.87 -16.23 -17.75
N THR A 51 -14.95 -17.56 -17.82
CA THR A 51 -14.40 -18.46 -16.80
C THR A 51 -12.88 -18.32 -16.73
N ASN A 52 -12.13 -18.29 -17.82
CA ASN A 52 -10.67 -18.09 -17.79
C ASN A 52 -10.30 -16.70 -17.22
N SER A 53 -11.01 -15.66 -17.64
CA SER A 53 -10.87 -14.31 -17.07
C SER A 53 -11.31 -14.21 -15.60
N LEU A 54 -12.22 -15.09 -15.16
CA LEU A 54 -12.73 -15.15 -13.80
C LEU A 54 -12.03 -16.19 -12.92
N VAL A 55 -11.31 -17.18 -13.45
CA VAL A 55 -10.65 -18.33 -12.76
C VAL A 55 -9.18 -18.07 -12.48
N ASN A 56 -8.53 -17.17 -13.23
CA ASN A 56 -7.18 -16.70 -12.87
C ASN A 56 -7.20 -15.55 -11.83
N ILE A 57 -8.40 -15.11 -11.44
CA ILE A 57 -8.62 -14.07 -10.45
C ILE A 57 -9.09 -14.58 -9.06
N PRO A 58 -9.76 -15.74 -8.80
CA PRO A 58 -10.36 -16.04 -7.49
C PRO A 58 -9.36 -16.44 -6.40
N ALA A 59 -8.30 -17.18 -6.75
CA ALA A 59 -7.22 -17.48 -5.80
C ALA A 59 -6.57 -16.18 -5.32
N MET A 60 -6.43 -15.23 -6.25
CA MET A 60 -5.90 -13.90 -6.01
C MET A 60 -6.97 -12.95 -5.44
N SER A 61 -8.27 -13.17 -5.65
CA SER A 61 -9.34 -12.24 -5.27
C SER A 61 -9.57 -12.25 -3.77
N SER A 62 -9.42 -13.41 -3.12
CA SER A 62 -9.46 -13.51 -1.66
C SER A 62 -8.34 -12.67 -1.04
N ILE A 63 -7.12 -12.75 -1.59
CA ILE A 63 -5.96 -12.00 -1.11
C ILE A 63 -6.01 -10.56 -1.54
N ILE A 64 -6.45 -10.24 -2.74
CA ILE A 64 -6.67 -8.87 -3.22
C ILE A 64 -7.72 -8.20 -2.33
N CYS A 65 -8.84 -8.85 -2.02
CA CYS A 65 -9.85 -8.30 -1.12
C CYS A 65 -9.34 -8.17 0.33
N GLN A 66 -8.53 -9.12 0.81
CA GLN A 66 -7.99 -9.15 2.16
C GLN A 66 -6.77 -8.23 2.35
N SER A 67 -5.98 -7.98 1.30
CA SER A 67 -4.81 -7.08 1.27
C SER A 67 -5.17 -5.64 0.88
N LEU A 68 -6.18 -5.45 0.00
CA LEU A 68 -6.71 -4.13 -0.36
C LEU A 68 -7.82 -3.66 0.60
N TYR A 69 -8.03 -4.35 1.73
CA TYR A 69 -8.97 -4.01 2.80
C TYR A 69 -10.40 -3.67 2.32
N GLY A 70 -10.84 -4.29 1.23
CA GLY A 70 -12.16 -4.05 0.65
C GLY A 70 -12.42 -2.61 0.15
N ASN A 71 -11.42 -1.73 0.07
CA ASN A 71 -11.61 -0.34 -0.32
C ASN A 71 -11.87 -0.26 -1.85
N PRO A 72 -13.07 0.20 -2.31
CA PRO A 72 -13.40 0.24 -3.74
C PRO A 72 -12.44 1.07 -4.58
N ARG A 73 -11.83 2.11 -4.00
CA ARG A 73 -10.83 2.96 -4.67
C ARG A 73 -9.53 2.20 -4.90
N GLN A 74 -9.10 1.41 -3.92
CA GLN A 74 -7.85 0.63 -4.01
C GLN A 74 -7.98 -0.52 -5.01
N ILE A 75 -9.12 -1.21 -5.01
CA ILE A 75 -9.42 -2.25 -6.02
C ILE A 75 -9.39 -1.65 -7.43
N LYS A 76 -10.03 -0.49 -7.64
CA LYS A 76 -10.01 0.18 -8.95
C LYS A 76 -8.60 0.59 -9.36
N ARG A 77 -7.80 1.17 -8.44
CA ARG A 77 -6.42 1.57 -8.71
C ARG A 77 -5.54 0.37 -9.06
N PHE A 78 -5.62 -0.72 -8.28
CA PHE A 78 -4.91 -1.96 -8.57
C PHE A 78 -5.23 -2.49 -9.98
N LEU A 79 -6.52 -2.59 -10.32
CA LEU A 79 -6.96 -3.07 -11.64
C LEU A 79 -6.49 -2.15 -12.79
N ASN A 80 -6.49 -0.84 -12.57
CA ASN A 80 -6.01 0.13 -13.56
C ASN A 80 -4.50 -0.02 -13.78
N THR A 81 -3.70 -0.07 -12.70
CA THR A 81 -2.25 -0.26 -12.78
C THR A 81 -1.90 -1.60 -13.42
N PHE A 82 -2.60 -2.67 -13.05
CA PHE A 82 -2.43 -3.98 -13.65
C PHE A 82 -2.70 -3.96 -15.15
N THR A 83 -3.80 -3.32 -15.57
CA THR A 83 -4.16 -3.16 -16.98
C THR A 83 -3.10 -2.36 -17.74
N LEU A 84 -2.56 -1.29 -17.15
CA LEU A 84 -1.52 -0.47 -17.76
C LEU A 84 -0.22 -1.27 -17.94
N ARG A 85 0.25 -1.95 -16.89
CA ARG A 85 1.48 -2.76 -16.94
C ARG A 85 1.35 -3.93 -17.91
N LYS A 86 0.18 -4.58 -17.99
CA LYS A 86 -0.09 -5.61 -19.00
C LYS A 86 0.01 -5.06 -20.43
N ARG A 87 -0.53 -3.86 -20.69
CA ARG A 87 -0.41 -3.20 -22.00
C ARG A 87 1.04 -2.84 -22.32
N LEU A 88 1.80 -2.34 -21.34
CA LEU A 88 3.23 -2.06 -21.50
C LEU A 88 4.03 -3.33 -21.81
N ALA A 89 3.73 -4.45 -21.15
CA ALA A 89 4.35 -5.74 -21.42
C ALA A 89 4.11 -6.19 -22.87
N ALA A 90 2.88 -6.01 -23.37
CA ALA A 90 2.53 -6.32 -24.75
C ALA A 90 3.27 -5.43 -25.76
N VAL A 91 3.39 -4.12 -25.49
CA VAL A 91 4.13 -3.18 -26.35
C VAL A 91 5.63 -3.45 -26.33
N ALA A 92 6.18 -3.81 -25.17
CA ALA A 92 7.59 -4.17 -25.01
C ALA A 92 7.94 -5.56 -25.58
N ASN A 93 6.95 -6.31 -26.06
CA ASN A 93 7.09 -7.65 -26.64
C ASN A 93 7.84 -8.63 -25.72
N ILE A 94 7.52 -8.57 -24.42
CA ILE A 94 8.10 -9.45 -23.40
C ILE A 94 7.61 -10.87 -23.67
N LYS A 95 8.54 -11.77 -24.01
CA LYS A 95 8.24 -13.17 -24.27
C LYS A 95 7.93 -13.89 -22.95
N ASP A 96 6.97 -14.83 -22.99
CA ASP A 96 6.60 -15.67 -21.84
C ASP A 96 6.09 -14.90 -20.60
N PHE A 97 5.53 -13.71 -20.81
CA PHE A 97 4.94 -12.89 -19.75
C PHE A 97 3.69 -13.56 -19.16
N LYS A 98 3.65 -13.72 -17.83
CA LYS A 98 2.53 -14.31 -17.11
C LYS A 98 1.83 -13.26 -16.25
N ASP A 99 0.59 -12.97 -16.61
CA ASP A 99 -0.29 -12.04 -15.90
C ASP A 99 -0.39 -12.34 -14.39
N ASP A 100 -0.46 -13.61 -14.04
CA ASP A 100 -0.67 -14.09 -12.68
C ASP A 100 0.54 -13.76 -11.78
N ILE A 101 1.75 -13.78 -12.35
CA ILE A 101 3.00 -13.43 -11.66
C ILE A 101 3.08 -11.94 -11.43
N LEU A 102 2.73 -11.14 -12.44
CA LEU A 102 2.64 -9.69 -12.29
C LEU A 102 1.69 -9.34 -11.15
N ALA A 103 0.49 -9.92 -11.15
CA ALA A 103 -0.48 -9.63 -10.12
C ALA A 103 -0.01 -10.10 -8.73
N LYS A 104 0.64 -11.27 -8.61
CA LYS A 104 1.19 -11.77 -7.34
C LYS A 104 2.25 -10.82 -6.79
N LEU A 105 3.18 -10.36 -7.63
CA LEU A 105 4.18 -9.36 -7.26
C LEU A 105 3.55 -8.01 -6.89
N MET A 106 2.53 -7.57 -7.63
CA MET A 106 1.81 -6.32 -7.35
C MET A 106 1.06 -6.33 -6.02
N ILE A 107 0.57 -7.50 -5.59
CA ILE A 107 -0.04 -7.64 -4.25
C ILE A 107 1.02 -7.40 -3.18
N LEU A 108 2.20 -8.02 -3.30
CA LEU A 108 3.29 -7.81 -2.36
C LEU A 108 3.80 -6.37 -2.38
N GLU A 109 3.90 -5.77 -3.56
CA GLU A 109 4.23 -4.35 -3.75
C GLU A 109 3.30 -3.43 -2.93
N TYR A 110 2.02 -3.78 -2.86
CA TYR A 110 1.02 -3.00 -2.13
C TYR A 110 0.99 -3.32 -0.63
N SER A 111 1.05 -4.60 -0.25
CA SER A 111 0.89 -5.01 1.15
C SER A 111 2.17 -4.89 1.97
N GLU A 112 3.33 -5.20 1.37
CA GLU A 112 4.62 -5.34 2.06
C GLU A 112 5.77 -4.80 1.17
N PRO A 113 5.87 -3.48 0.98
CA PRO A 113 6.80 -2.86 0.03
C PRO A 113 8.29 -3.13 0.37
N VAL A 114 8.61 -3.33 1.65
CA VAL A 114 9.97 -3.68 2.11
C VAL A 114 10.40 -5.04 1.56
N LEU A 115 9.50 -6.04 1.57
CA LEU A 115 9.78 -7.38 1.06
C LEU A 115 9.79 -7.41 -0.47
N PHE A 116 8.89 -6.65 -1.11
CA PHE A 116 8.91 -6.47 -2.56
C PHE A 116 10.25 -5.91 -3.05
N LYS A 117 10.81 -4.94 -2.31
CA LYS A 117 12.14 -4.41 -2.59
C LYS A 117 13.24 -5.44 -2.31
N GLN A 118 13.14 -6.22 -1.25
CA GLN A 118 14.12 -7.25 -0.95
C GLN A 118 14.24 -8.27 -2.11
N ILE A 119 13.12 -8.68 -2.71
CA ILE A 119 13.14 -9.50 -3.93
C ILE A 119 13.81 -8.76 -5.10
N PHE A 120 13.56 -7.45 -5.26
CA PHE A 120 14.21 -6.65 -6.29
C PHE A 120 15.74 -6.64 -6.14
N ASP A 121 16.23 -6.46 -4.92
CA ASP A 121 17.67 -6.45 -4.63
C ASP A 121 18.27 -7.84 -4.91
N TRP A 122 17.58 -8.92 -4.52
CA TRP A 122 18.01 -10.29 -4.80
C TRP A 122 18.05 -10.60 -6.30
N GLN A 123 17.04 -10.20 -7.08
CA GLN A 123 17.03 -10.51 -8.52
C GLN A 123 18.18 -9.79 -9.25
N ILE A 124 18.53 -8.56 -8.85
CA ILE A 124 19.65 -7.82 -9.44
C ILE A 124 20.94 -8.61 -9.25
N LEU A 125 21.17 -9.11 -8.03
CA LEU A 125 22.39 -9.84 -7.67
C LEU A 125 22.45 -11.23 -8.31
N GLN A 126 21.32 -11.79 -8.74
CA GLN A 126 21.17 -13.19 -9.13
C GLN A 126 20.65 -13.38 -10.57
N ASN A 127 20.96 -12.45 -11.47
CA ASN A 127 20.59 -12.51 -12.89
C ASN A 127 19.09 -12.76 -13.12
N GLY A 128 18.22 -12.19 -12.28
CA GLY A 128 16.77 -12.23 -12.44
C GLY A 128 16.05 -13.36 -11.70
N ILE A 129 16.76 -14.36 -11.16
CA ILE A 129 16.15 -15.52 -10.50
C ILE A 129 16.63 -15.60 -9.03
N PRO A 130 15.87 -15.02 -8.08
CA PRO A 130 16.21 -15.07 -6.65
C PRO A 130 16.11 -16.49 -6.07
N LYS A 131 17.22 -17.02 -5.53
CA LYS A 131 17.28 -18.34 -4.90
C LYS A 131 16.60 -18.36 -3.53
N GLU A 132 16.60 -17.23 -2.83
CA GLU A 132 15.97 -17.05 -1.51
C GLU A 132 14.47 -17.28 -1.61
N ILE A 133 13.83 -16.82 -2.69
CA ILE A 133 12.40 -17.06 -2.92
C ILE A 133 12.11 -18.54 -3.12
N SER A 134 12.96 -19.25 -3.89
CA SER A 134 12.86 -20.71 -4.01
C SER A 134 13.04 -21.43 -2.67
N GLN A 135 13.88 -20.92 -1.77
CA GLN A 135 14.05 -21.49 -0.43
C GLN A 135 12.82 -21.24 0.44
N ILE A 136 12.31 -20.01 0.45
CA ILE A 136 11.12 -19.61 1.22
C ILE A 136 9.89 -20.42 0.78
N GLU A 137 9.67 -20.57 -0.53
CA GLU A 137 8.57 -21.36 -1.08
C GLU A 137 8.68 -22.83 -0.64
N LYS A 138 9.89 -23.42 -0.66
CA LYS A 138 10.13 -24.79 -0.17
C LYS A 138 9.90 -24.96 1.33
N ILE A 139 10.24 -23.94 2.13
CA ILE A 139 9.99 -23.96 3.59
C ILE A 139 8.48 -23.90 3.86
N CYS A 140 7.74 -23.15 3.06
CA CYS A 140 6.30 -22.99 3.21
C CYS A 140 5.49 -24.18 2.69
N ASP A 141 6.06 -24.99 1.80
CA ASP A 141 5.36 -26.13 1.20
C ASP A 141 5.07 -27.23 2.23
N GLY A 142 3.81 -27.64 2.32
CA GLY A 142 3.34 -28.73 3.19
C GLY A 142 3.46 -28.52 4.72
N ARG A 143 3.94 -27.38 5.21
CA ARG A 143 4.17 -27.12 6.66
C ARG A 143 3.10 -26.27 7.34
N SER A 144 2.97 -26.45 8.65
CA SER A 144 2.10 -25.62 9.52
C SER A 144 2.73 -24.25 9.79
N PHE A 145 1.91 -23.26 10.16
CA PHE A 145 2.36 -21.87 10.33
C PHE A 145 3.46 -21.70 11.39
N THR A 146 3.38 -22.46 12.49
CA THR A 146 4.36 -22.45 13.59
C THR A 146 5.72 -22.98 13.14
N GLU A 147 5.74 -24.08 12.39
CA GLU A 147 6.97 -24.69 11.85
C GLU A 147 7.63 -23.80 10.78
N ILE A 148 6.83 -23.12 9.96
CA ILE A 148 7.32 -22.17 8.96
C ILE A 148 8.00 -20.99 9.64
N THR A 149 7.37 -20.42 10.68
CA THR A 149 7.88 -19.27 11.42
C THR A 149 9.22 -19.58 12.08
N GLU A 150 9.35 -20.75 12.72
CA GLU A 150 10.60 -21.18 13.34
C GLU A 150 11.71 -21.46 12.31
N ALA A 151 11.36 -22.09 11.18
CA ALA A 151 12.32 -22.35 10.10
C ALA A 151 12.83 -21.07 9.45
N LEU A 152 11.95 -20.09 9.19
CA LEU A 152 12.34 -18.80 8.62
C LEU A 152 13.21 -17.97 9.58
N LYS A 153 12.97 -18.05 10.89
CA LYS A 153 13.84 -17.41 11.89
C LYS A 153 15.24 -18.02 11.95
N LYS A 154 15.35 -19.34 11.73
CA LYS A 154 16.63 -20.04 11.73
C LYS A 154 17.51 -19.68 10.53
N ASP A 155 16.89 -19.33 9.40
CA ASP A 155 17.58 -18.95 8.15
C ASP A 155 17.73 -17.42 8.00
N ASP A 156 17.65 -16.64 9.09
CA ASP A 156 17.74 -15.16 9.10
C ASP A 156 16.66 -14.44 8.25
N LEU A 157 15.53 -15.09 7.99
CA LEU A 157 14.40 -14.59 7.19
C LEU A 157 13.22 -14.16 8.06
N GLU A 158 13.48 -13.62 9.25
CA GLU A 158 12.43 -13.25 10.22
C GLU A 158 11.36 -12.31 9.64
N LYS A 159 11.75 -11.40 8.73
CA LYS A 159 10.83 -10.47 8.05
C LYS A 159 9.77 -11.18 7.20
N TRP A 160 10.00 -12.43 6.79
CA TRP A 160 9.09 -13.24 5.98
C TRP A 160 8.13 -14.10 6.82
N SER A 161 8.27 -14.09 8.15
CA SER A 161 7.49 -14.93 9.07
C SER A 161 6.09 -14.42 9.39
N ASN A 162 5.67 -13.30 8.80
CA ASN A 162 4.33 -12.74 9.00
C ASN A 162 3.26 -13.64 8.36
N GLU A 163 2.14 -13.84 9.05
CA GLU A 163 0.99 -14.62 8.56
C GLU A 163 0.48 -14.20 7.20
N LYS A 164 0.41 -12.88 6.93
CA LYS A 164 -0.02 -12.36 5.63
C LYS A 164 0.97 -12.73 4.52
N VAL A 165 2.26 -12.67 4.81
CA VAL A 165 3.35 -12.98 3.87
C VAL A 165 3.39 -14.47 3.58
N ILE A 166 3.24 -15.31 4.61
CA ILE A 166 3.19 -16.77 4.44
C ILE A 166 1.97 -17.18 3.61
N LYS A 167 0.81 -16.55 3.84
CA LYS A 167 -0.37 -16.74 2.98
C LYS A 167 -0.08 -16.35 1.53
N TRP A 168 0.60 -15.22 1.30
CA TRP A 168 1.00 -14.78 -0.04
C TRP A 168 2.00 -15.74 -0.72
N ILE A 169 2.98 -16.27 0.02
CA ILE A 169 3.97 -17.23 -0.51
C ILE A 169 3.26 -18.49 -1.04
N LYS A 170 2.30 -19.01 -0.25
CA LYS A 170 1.55 -20.25 -0.56
C LYS A 170 0.59 -20.14 -1.75
N VAL A 171 0.44 -18.96 -2.34
CA VAL A 171 -0.51 -18.72 -3.42
C VAL A 171 0.14 -18.94 -4.75
N GLU A 172 -0.49 -19.73 -5.60
CA GLU A 172 -0.04 -19.91 -6.97
C GLU A 172 -0.19 -18.61 -7.78
N PRO A 173 0.75 -18.30 -8.70
CA PRO A 173 1.87 -19.13 -9.15
C PRO A 173 3.12 -19.03 -8.26
N SER A 174 3.87 -20.14 -8.12
CA SER A 174 5.25 -20.09 -7.58
C SER A 174 6.14 -19.16 -8.40
N LEU A 175 7.01 -18.40 -7.71
CA LEU A 175 8.01 -17.51 -8.30
C LEU A 175 9.36 -18.21 -8.52
N SER A 176 9.54 -19.41 -7.97
CA SER A 176 10.75 -20.20 -8.09
C SER A 176 11.10 -20.50 -9.56
N GLY A 177 12.32 -20.15 -9.96
CA GLY A 177 12.83 -20.43 -11.31
C GLY A 177 12.33 -19.48 -12.40
N ILE A 178 11.65 -18.40 -12.02
CA ILE A 178 11.10 -17.41 -12.96
C ILE A 178 12.02 -16.18 -12.98
N ASP A 179 12.31 -15.69 -14.19
CA ASP A 179 13.03 -14.43 -14.36
C ASP A 179 12.10 -13.25 -14.04
N LEU A 180 12.43 -12.53 -12.96
CA LEU A 180 11.61 -11.43 -12.45
C LEU A 180 11.97 -10.08 -13.07
N ARG A 181 13.03 -9.98 -13.88
CA ARG A 181 13.56 -8.70 -14.39
C ARG A 181 12.51 -7.89 -15.15
N ASP A 182 11.77 -8.55 -16.03
CA ASP A 182 10.75 -7.92 -16.86
C ASP A 182 9.57 -7.38 -16.03
N TYR A 183 9.19 -8.10 -14.96
CA TYR A 183 8.15 -7.66 -14.03
C TYR A 183 8.58 -6.45 -13.20
N TYR A 184 9.85 -6.42 -12.79
CA TYR A 184 10.43 -5.27 -12.09
C TYR A 184 10.71 -4.09 -13.02
N TRP A 185 11.02 -4.33 -14.29
CA TRP A 185 11.12 -3.28 -15.30
C TRP A 185 9.79 -2.53 -15.48
N LEU A 186 8.66 -3.26 -15.53
CA LEU A 186 7.31 -2.68 -15.53
C LEU A 186 6.94 -1.93 -14.24
N SER A 187 7.72 -2.12 -13.18
CA SER A 187 7.51 -1.55 -11.85
C SER A 187 8.57 -0.50 -11.48
N ARG A 188 9.43 -0.11 -12.44
CA ARG A 188 10.63 0.72 -12.22
C ARG A 188 10.32 2.09 -11.62
N ASP A 189 9.23 2.73 -12.00
CA ASP A 189 8.81 4.04 -11.45
C ASP A 189 8.58 4.01 -9.93
N LYS A 190 8.13 2.85 -9.41
CA LYS A 190 7.92 2.64 -7.97
C LYS A 190 9.23 2.27 -7.27
N ILE A 191 10.16 1.61 -7.95
CA ILE A 191 11.45 1.19 -7.38
C ILE A 191 12.45 2.34 -7.29
N SER A 192 12.46 3.26 -8.27
CA SER A 192 13.27 4.49 -8.19
C SER A 192 12.88 5.37 -6.99
N SER A 193 11.64 5.25 -6.54
CA SER A 193 11.17 5.90 -5.30
C SER A 193 11.48 5.11 -4.02
N SER A 194 12.05 3.91 -4.08
CA SER A 194 12.31 3.08 -2.87
C SER A 194 13.80 2.84 -2.57
N ILE A 195 14.71 3.59 -3.20
CA ILE A 195 16.15 3.60 -2.89
C ILE A 195 16.45 4.60 -1.73
N PRO A 196 16.76 4.15 -0.50
CA PRO A 196 17.38 5.00 0.50
C PRO A 196 18.87 5.18 0.11
N GLY A 197 19.25 6.41 -0.20
CA GLY A 197 20.61 6.78 -0.65
C GLY A 197 20.63 7.60 -1.94
N ALA A 198 19.58 7.53 -2.75
CA ALA A 198 19.34 8.42 -3.88
C ALA A 198 17.98 9.12 -3.68
N SER A 199 17.84 9.87 -2.58
CA SER A 199 16.66 10.71 -2.32
C SER A 199 16.64 11.88 -3.31
N LEU A 200 16.30 11.58 -4.56
CA LEU A 200 15.70 12.56 -5.44
C LEU A 200 14.29 12.77 -4.91
N VAL A 201 14.16 13.68 -3.95
CA VAL A 201 12.86 14.18 -3.51
C VAL A 201 12.14 14.63 -4.78
N PRO A 202 10.99 14.01 -5.14
CA PRO A 202 10.31 14.34 -6.37
C PRO A 202 10.03 15.83 -6.47
N PRO A 203 10.12 16.45 -7.67
CA PRO A 203 9.87 17.88 -7.84
C PRO A 203 8.52 18.32 -7.26
N ILE A 204 7.50 17.47 -7.38
CA ILE A 204 6.16 17.71 -6.80
C ILE A 204 6.18 17.72 -5.27
N VAL A 205 6.98 16.87 -4.63
CA VAL A 205 7.15 16.88 -3.17
C VAL A 205 7.88 18.15 -2.75
N LYS A 206 8.95 18.53 -3.47
CA LYS A 206 9.68 19.78 -3.21
C LYS A 206 8.79 21.01 -3.38
N SER A 207 7.95 21.06 -4.41
CA SER A 207 7.07 22.20 -4.66
C SER A 207 6.01 22.33 -3.57
N ILE A 208 5.34 21.23 -3.20
CA ILE A 208 4.35 21.26 -2.12
C ILE A 208 5.01 21.66 -0.80
N PHE A 209 6.20 21.14 -0.50
CA PHE A 209 6.91 21.52 0.72
C PHE A 209 7.39 22.97 0.74
N ALA A 210 7.82 23.51 -0.41
CA ALA A 210 8.20 24.91 -0.50
C ALA A 210 7.01 25.83 -0.20
N GLU A 211 5.82 25.49 -0.69
CA GLU A 211 4.59 26.21 -0.34
C GLU A 211 4.27 26.09 1.16
N LEU A 212 4.37 24.88 1.73
CA LEU A 212 4.18 24.65 3.17
C LEU A 212 5.25 25.33 4.04
N GLU A 213 6.38 25.74 3.45
CA GLU A 213 7.45 26.45 4.13
C GLU A 213 7.21 27.96 4.22
N GLU A 214 6.25 28.51 3.49
CA GLU A 214 5.86 29.91 3.63
C GLU A 214 5.14 30.17 4.96
N ASP A 215 5.14 31.44 5.42
CA ASP A 215 4.39 31.86 6.61
C ASP A 215 2.88 31.88 6.31
N LEU A 216 2.27 30.70 6.38
CA LEU A 216 0.87 30.45 6.06
C LEU A 216 0.00 30.30 7.31
N SER A 217 -1.28 30.66 7.18
CA SER A 217 -2.27 30.39 8.22
C SER A 217 -2.65 28.89 8.26
N ALA A 218 -3.09 28.41 9.43
CA ALA A 218 -3.54 27.02 9.63
C ALA A 218 -4.59 26.56 8.58
N SER A 219 -5.49 27.46 8.18
CA SER A 219 -6.51 27.14 7.17
C SER A 219 -5.92 26.88 5.79
N ILE A 220 -4.88 27.61 5.40
CA ILE A 220 -4.23 27.46 4.10
C ILE A 220 -3.39 26.17 4.09
N ILE A 221 -2.72 25.85 5.19
CA ILE A 221 -1.97 24.60 5.33
C ILE A 221 -2.91 23.38 5.17
N LYS A 222 -4.08 23.40 5.83
CA LYS A 222 -5.10 22.35 5.66
C LYS A 222 -5.60 22.26 4.22
N ASP A 223 -5.82 23.39 3.56
CA ASP A 223 -6.26 23.42 2.17
C ASP A 223 -5.21 22.81 1.22
N ILE A 224 -3.92 23.14 1.42
CA ILE A 224 -2.81 22.53 0.66
C ILE A 224 -2.75 21.02 0.92
N ILE A 225 -2.91 20.57 2.16
CA ILE A 225 -2.92 19.15 2.49
C ILE A 225 -4.09 18.44 1.78
N ASN A 226 -5.29 19.02 1.82
CA ASN A 226 -6.47 18.43 1.21
C ASN A 226 -6.49 18.47 -0.32
N ASN A 227 -5.98 19.54 -0.92
CA ASN A 227 -6.02 19.73 -2.37
C ASN A 227 -4.77 19.26 -3.10
N LYS A 228 -3.62 19.16 -2.42
CA LYS A 228 -2.34 18.76 -3.02
C LYS A 228 -1.80 17.48 -2.42
N VAL A 229 -1.65 17.38 -1.10
CA VAL A 229 -1.06 16.18 -0.46
C VAL A 229 -1.96 14.95 -0.64
N LEU A 230 -3.28 15.08 -0.47
CA LEU A 230 -4.25 14.00 -0.74
C LEU A 230 -4.29 13.54 -2.21
N THR A 231 -3.80 14.37 -3.14
CA THR A 231 -3.76 14.03 -4.57
C THR A 231 -2.53 13.21 -4.96
N LEU A 232 -1.52 13.17 -4.09
CA LEU A 232 -0.30 12.40 -4.30
C LEU A 232 -0.59 10.90 -4.41
N ASN A 233 0.21 10.21 -5.22
CA ASN A 233 0.19 8.75 -5.25
C ASN A 233 0.95 8.17 -4.04
N ASP A 234 0.80 6.88 -3.73
CA ASP A 234 1.38 6.30 -2.51
C ASP A 234 2.92 6.41 -2.44
N SER A 235 3.59 6.41 -3.58
CA SER A 235 5.05 6.56 -3.65
C SER A 235 5.47 8.02 -3.41
N GLU A 236 4.74 8.97 -3.99
CA GLU A 236 4.91 10.40 -3.73
C GLU A 236 4.54 10.77 -2.30
N LEU A 237 3.50 10.16 -1.73
CA LEU A 237 3.07 10.37 -0.36
C LEU A 237 4.09 9.79 0.63
N SER A 238 4.59 8.58 0.39
CA SER A 238 5.71 8.03 1.17
C SER A 238 6.94 8.93 1.08
N LYS A 239 7.29 9.44 -0.11
CA LYS A 239 8.39 10.40 -0.29
C LYS A 239 8.13 11.73 0.39
N PHE A 240 6.89 12.20 0.38
CA PHE A 240 6.47 13.40 1.08
C PHE A 240 6.65 13.20 2.58
N LEU A 241 6.15 12.11 3.16
CA LEU A 241 6.30 11.79 4.58
C LEU A 241 7.77 11.58 4.99
N GLU A 242 8.57 10.86 4.18
CA GLU A 242 10.02 10.74 4.39
C GLU A 242 10.71 12.11 4.39
N TYR A 243 10.33 12.99 3.46
CA TYR A 243 10.85 14.34 3.39
C TYR A 243 10.37 15.21 4.56
N SER A 244 9.13 15.04 5.02
CA SER A 244 8.59 15.65 6.24
C SER A 244 9.41 15.25 7.46
N VAL A 245 9.72 13.96 7.60
CA VAL A 245 10.57 13.43 8.69
C VAL A 245 11.96 14.06 8.61
N MET A 246 12.57 14.09 7.42
CA MET A 246 13.89 14.68 7.21
C MET A 246 13.90 16.17 7.60
N LYS A 247 12.88 16.93 7.20
CA LYS A 247 12.73 18.36 7.50
C LYS A 247 12.49 18.62 8.98
N LEU A 248 11.66 17.80 9.64
CA LEU A 248 11.41 17.92 11.07
C LEU A 248 12.68 17.61 11.87
N ARG A 249 13.42 16.53 11.53
CA ARG A 249 14.71 16.20 12.17
C ARG A 249 15.77 17.28 12.01
N ALA A 250 15.78 17.97 10.86
CA ALA A 250 16.71 19.06 10.63
C ALA A 250 16.36 20.34 11.44
N ASN A 251 15.09 20.50 11.83
CA ASN A 251 14.56 21.73 12.43
C ASN A 251 13.68 21.43 13.67
N CYS A 252 14.21 20.65 14.63
CA CYS A 252 13.45 20.19 15.80
C CYS A 252 12.92 21.31 16.71
N SER A 253 13.51 22.51 16.66
CA SER A 253 13.07 23.68 17.44
C SER A 253 11.93 24.45 16.79
N GLU A 254 11.57 24.15 15.54
CA GLU A 254 10.56 24.89 14.80
C GLU A 254 9.19 24.20 14.87
N LYS A 255 8.22 24.86 15.54
CA LYS A 255 6.85 24.37 15.67
C LYS A 255 6.20 24.02 14.33
N LYS A 256 6.52 24.76 13.25
CA LYS A 256 5.90 24.62 11.93
C LYS A 256 5.93 23.19 11.39
N TYR A 257 7.06 22.49 11.52
CA TYR A 257 7.18 21.13 11.00
C TYR A 257 6.34 20.12 11.80
N TYR A 258 6.16 20.35 13.10
CA TYR A 258 5.22 19.56 13.92
C TYR A 258 3.78 19.85 13.53
N ASP A 259 3.43 21.13 13.31
CA ASP A 259 2.09 21.52 12.89
C ASP A 259 1.71 20.87 11.56
N ILE A 260 2.64 20.75 10.60
CA ILE A 260 2.41 20.00 9.34
C ILE A 260 1.99 18.55 9.67
N PHE A 261 2.72 17.82 10.51
CA PHE A 261 2.33 16.46 10.91
C PHE A 261 0.98 16.42 11.64
N HIS A 262 0.72 17.38 12.52
CA HIS A 262 -0.56 17.47 13.22
C HIS A 262 -1.72 17.62 12.23
N PHE A 263 -1.58 18.49 11.23
CA PHE A 263 -2.59 18.63 10.19
C PHE A 263 -2.71 17.39 9.30
N LEU A 264 -1.61 16.71 8.96
CA LEU A 264 -1.67 15.44 8.24
C LEU A 264 -2.46 14.37 9.02
N ILE A 265 -2.33 14.36 10.35
CA ILE A 265 -3.07 13.44 11.22
C ILE A 265 -4.55 13.85 11.33
N GLU A 266 -4.84 15.14 11.55
CA GLU A 266 -6.20 15.67 11.61
C GLU A 266 -7.00 15.39 10.31
N GLU A 267 -6.35 15.50 9.15
CA GLU A 267 -6.95 15.22 7.83
C GLU A 267 -6.90 13.71 7.46
N ASN A 268 -6.54 12.83 8.40
CA ASN A 268 -6.50 11.37 8.22
C ASN A 268 -5.62 10.88 7.05
N ILE A 269 -4.48 11.54 6.81
CA ILE A 269 -3.52 11.13 5.79
C ILE A 269 -2.92 9.77 6.16
N SER A 270 -2.95 8.82 5.23
CA SER A 270 -2.44 7.47 5.43
C SER A 270 -0.97 7.47 5.85
N ASN A 271 -0.63 6.61 6.81
CA ASN A 271 0.72 6.46 7.39
C ASN A 271 1.28 7.69 8.11
N SER A 272 0.58 8.83 8.17
CA SER A 272 1.04 10.03 8.88
C SER A 272 1.41 9.75 10.34
N ILE A 273 0.57 8.98 11.05
CA ILE A 273 0.79 8.56 12.45
C ILE A 273 2.03 7.69 12.58
N VAL A 274 2.28 6.77 11.65
CA VAL A 274 3.44 5.85 11.70
C VAL A 274 4.74 6.63 11.56
N TYR A 275 4.84 7.49 10.56
CA TYR A 275 6.02 8.34 10.35
C TYR A 275 6.19 9.36 11.48
N TYR A 276 5.09 9.86 12.06
CA TYR A 276 5.17 10.78 13.19
C TYR A 276 5.67 10.10 14.47
N LYS A 277 5.24 8.87 14.76
CA LYS A 277 5.80 8.07 15.86
C LYS A 277 7.28 7.81 15.64
N GLU A 278 7.67 7.43 14.43
CA GLU A 278 9.07 7.16 14.06
C GLU A 278 9.95 8.39 14.29
N VAL A 279 9.49 9.59 13.94
CA VAL A 279 10.26 10.81 14.16
C VAL A 279 10.32 11.20 15.64
N LEU A 280 9.21 11.12 16.36
CA LEU A 280 9.17 11.44 17.80
C LEU A 280 10.00 10.49 18.66
N SER A 281 10.13 9.23 18.25
CA SER A 281 10.94 8.23 18.96
C SER A 281 12.45 8.47 18.83
N ASN A 282 12.86 9.29 17.86
CA ASN A 282 14.26 9.50 17.48
C ASN A 282 14.72 10.96 17.62
N ILE A 283 13.94 11.81 18.31
CA ILE A 283 14.26 13.23 18.56
C ILE A 283 14.49 13.48 20.04
N ASP A 284 15.43 14.37 20.35
CA ASP A 284 15.63 14.87 21.71
C ASP A 284 14.45 15.74 22.13
N LEU A 285 13.68 15.25 23.10
CA LEU A 285 12.47 15.91 23.62
C LEU A 285 12.76 17.31 24.20
N ASN A 286 14.00 17.62 24.60
CA ASN A 286 14.38 18.96 25.07
C ASN A 286 14.41 20.00 23.96
N THR A 287 14.53 19.58 22.70
CA THR A 287 14.56 20.48 21.54
C THR A 287 13.16 20.88 21.06
N ILE A 288 12.12 20.18 21.52
CA ILE A 288 10.75 20.38 21.07
C ILE A 288 10.11 21.55 21.82
N PRO A 289 9.52 22.54 21.13
CA PRO A 289 8.86 23.67 21.78
C PRO A 289 7.68 23.25 22.66
N ALA A 290 7.50 23.91 23.81
CA ALA A 290 6.36 23.69 24.72
C ALA A 290 5.00 23.79 24.02
N SER A 291 4.87 24.70 23.04
CA SER A 291 3.64 24.90 22.26
C SER A 291 3.19 23.67 21.46
N VAL A 292 4.12 22.76 21.12
CA VAL A 292 3.82 21.46 20.48
C VAL A 292 3.15 20.52 21.48
N GLY A 293 3.54 20.57 22.76
CA GLY A 293 3.01 19.69 23.82
C GLY A 293 1.52 19.86 24.04
N VAL A 294 1.02 21.11 24.04
CA VAL A 294 -0.41 21.42 24.14
C VAL A 294 -1.21 20.77 23.00
N ARG A 295 -0.65 20.78 21.79
CA ARG A 295 -1.30 20.20 20.61
C ARG A 295 -1.24 18.68 20.60
N LEU A 296 -0.13 18.10 21.05
CA LEU A 296 0.02 16.66 21.24
C LEU A 296 -1.00 16.10 22.22
N LYS A 297 -1.40 16.87 23.25
CA LYS A 297 -2.47 16.48 24.16
C LYS A 297 -3.80 16.32 23.43
N LYS A 298 -4.18 17.25 22.57
CA LYS A 298 -5.40 17.12 21.74
C LYS A 298 -5.32 15.90 20.80
N LEU A 299 -4.14 15.63 20.24
CA LEU A 299 -3.93 14.45 19.39
C LEU A 299 -3.89 13.12 20.18
N SER A 300 -3.72 13.16 21.51
CA SER A 300 -3.77 11.96 22.36
C SER A 300 -5.17 11.38 22.50
N GLU A 301 -6.21 12.14 22.13
CA GLU A 301 -7.58 11.63 22.00
C GLU A 301 -7.71 10.60 20.88
N ILE A 302 -6.78 10.57 19.93
CA ILE A 302 -6.73 9.58 18.87
C ILE A 302 -6.20 8.25 19.47
N PRO A 303 -6.98 7.15 19.43
CA PRO A 303 -6.61 5.88 20.07
C PRO A 303 -5.24 5.35 19.65
N GLU A 304 -4.88 5.58 18.38
CA GLU A 304 -3.61 5.13 17.81
C GLU A 304 -2.40 5.90 18.37
N LEU A 305 -2.57 7.11 18.88
CA LEU A 305 -1.48 7.94 19.43
C LEU A 305 -1.45 7.95 20.97
N SER A 306 -2.59 7.73 21.62
CA SER A 306 -2.76 7.72 23.08
C SER A 306 -1.67 6.96 23.84
N ASP A 307 -1.54 5.66 23.57
CA ASP A 307 -0.60 4.78 24.28
C ASP A 307 0.87 5.15 24.03
N PHE A 308 1.15 5.65 22.83
CA PHE A 308 2.51 6.04 22.42
C PHE A 308 2.93 7.35 23.12
N LEU A 309 2.08 8.38 23.06
CA LEU A 309 2.39 9.68 23.65
C LEU A 309 2.45 9.61 25.17
N SER A 310 1.57 8.82 25.80
CA SER A 310 1.58 8.60 27.25
C SER A 310 2.91 8.00 27.71
N LYS A 311 3.40 6.94 27.03
CA LYS A 311 4.69 6.31 27.34
C LYS A 311 5.88 7.23 27.03
N LEU A 312 5.81 7.99 25.93
CA LEU A 312 6.91 8.87 25.52
C LEU A 312 7.18 9.99 26.55
N PHE A 313 6.12 10.48 27.21
CA PHE A 313 6.22 11.59 28.14
C PHE A 313 6.13 11.20 29.62
N GLU A 314 5.95 9.92 29.97
CA GLU A 314 5.77 9.44 31.35
C GLU A 314 6.91 9.90 32.28
N ASP A 315 8.17 9.66 31.89
CA ASP A 315 9.36 9.90 32.74
C ASP A 315 10.16 11.17 32.40
N ASN A 316 9.66 12.01 31.48
CA ASN A 316 10.42 13.16 30.98
C ASN A 316 9.94 14.50 31.58
N ASN A 317 10.91 15.37 31.92
CA ASN A 317 10.73 16.71 32.51
C ASN A 317 10.96 17.87 31.52
N SER A 318 11.09 17.58 30.23
CA SER A 318 11.24 18.57 29.16
C SER A 318 10.05 19.55 29.11
N GLU A 319 10.25 20.72 28.49
CA GLU A 319 9.20 21.73 28.37
C GLU A 319 7.97 21.22 27.61
N VAL A 320 8.17 20.40 26.57
CA VAL A 320 7.09 19.72 25.85
C VAL A 320 6.35 18.70 26.73
N SER A 321 7.05 17.95 27.57
CA SER A 321 6.45 16.99 28.51
C SER A 321 5.56 17.70 29.54
N LYS A 322 6.02 18.85 30.06
CA LYS A 322 5.26 19.66 31.00
C LYS A 322 4.00 20.23 30.36
N ALA A 323 4.10 20.75 29.13
CA ALA A 323 2.97 21.26 28.37
C ALA A 323 1.97 20.18 27.92
N PHE A 324 2.43 18.95 27.70
CA PHE A 324 1.57 17.79 27.44
C PHE A 324 0.78 17.37 28.70
N LYS A 325 1.44 17.40 29.86
CA LYS A 325 0.86 17.00 31.16
C LYS A 325 0.00 18.09 31.82
N SER A 326 0.15 19.37 31.46
CA SER A 326 -0.59 20.46 32.10
C SER A 326 -2.09 20.36 31.84
N GLU A 327 -2.91 20.49 32.88
CA GLU A 327 -4.38 20.39 32.83
C GLU A 327 -5.10 21.61 32.25
N ASP A 328 -4.43 22.74 32.05
CA ASP A 328 -5.07 24.00 31.59
C ASP A 328 -4.62 24.46 30.20
N LEU A 329 -5.57 24.45 29.25
CA LEU A 329 -6.00 25.61 28.42
C LEU A 329 -7.10 25.23 27.43
#